data_AF-A0A0L6UE30-F1
#
_entry.id   AF-A0A0L6UE30-F1
#
_cell.length_a   1.000
_cell.length_b   1.000
_cell.length_c   1.000
_cell.angle_alpha   90.00
_cell.angle_beta   90.00
_cell.angle_gamma   90.00
#
_symmetry.space_group_name_H-M   'P 1'
#
loop_
_entity.id
_entity.type
_entity.pdbx_description
1 polymer ?
#
loop_
_entity_poly.entity_id
_entity_poly.type
_entity_poly.pdbx_seq_one_letter_code
_entity_poly.pdbx_strand_id
1 'polypeptide(L)'
;MRSPRPCRATNNDLSVDIKDAVGDRMYMNLEFKKEGTTFEIGDAKRIDHSDSKLEVSTSQILHASRKGQSFGKTRPLVPDGPACRIYGNTKVKKVTGNLHITTLGHGYLSWEHTDHKLMNLSHVITEFSFGQFFPKIVQPLDNSVELTDKLTDMSRVIEHNQGIPGLFFKYDMEPMSLTLHERRTSLIQFLVRLAGMVGGIVVCTGWTFRVVDRLVQKVVPGMVEENERAEPYSPLPIVSPQASSSKTNFRRAYT
;
A
#
# COMPACT_ATOMS: atom_id res chain seq x y z
N MET A 1 -2.82 -25.04 -42.99
CA MET A 1 -2.98 -24.88 -41.53
C MET A 1 -2.36 -23.55 -41.13
N ARG A 2 -3.17 -22.54 -40.77
CA ARG A 2 -2.65 -21.26 -40.23
C ARG A 2 -2.31 -21.49 -38.76
N SER A 3 -1.10 -21.10 -38.34
CA SER A 3 -0.76 -21.00 -36.92
C SER A 3 -1.84 -20.14 -36.22
N PRO A 4 -2.36 -20.55 -35.06
CA PRO A 4 -3.23 -19.69 -34.28
C PRO A 4 -2.45 -18.41 -33.94
N ARG A 5 -2.94 -17.27 -34.43
CA ARG A 5 -2.43 -15.95 -34.04
C ARG A 5 -3.45 -15.41 -33.04
N PRO A 6 -3.11 -15.30 -31.75
CA PRO A 6 -4.11 -15.13 -30.69
C PRO A 6 -4.93 -13.84 -30.80
N CYS A 7 -4.48 -12.84 -31.57
CA CYS A 7 -5.11 -11.50 -31.64
C CYS A 7 -5.01 -10.90 -33.02
N ARG A 8 -5.23 -11.69 -34.07
CA ARG A 8 -5.47 -11.07 -35.37
C ARG A 8 -6.75 -10.25 -35.24
N ALA A 9 -6.69 -8.95 -35.53
CA ALA A 9 -7.79 -8.00 -35.36
C ALA A 9 -9.13 -8.39 -36.05
N THR A 10 -9.13 -9.47 -36.83
CA THR A 10 -10.27 -10.00 -37.58
C THR A 10 -10.76 -11.38 -37.11
N ASN A 11 -10.11 -12.04 -36.14
CA ASN A 11 -10.51 -13.37 -35.66
C ASN A 11 -10.58 -13.45 -34.13
N ASN A 12 -11.75 -13.83 -33.63
CA ASN A 12 -12.13 -13.89 -32.21
C ASN A 12 -11.71 -15.22 -31.57
N ASP A 13 -10.43 -15.56 -31.61
CA ASP A 13 -9.96 -16.88 -31.14
C ASP A 13 -9.93 -16.98 -29.59
N LEU A 14 -10.15 -15.86 -28.88
CA LEU A 14 -10.19 -15.78 -27.43
C LEU A 14 -11.47 -15.10 -26.96
N SER A 15 -12.16 -15.67 -25.97
CA SER A 15 -13.35 -15.09 -25.33
C SER A 15 -13.08 -14.69 -23.88
N VAL A 16 -13.75 -13.63 -23.43
CA VAL A 16 -13.71 -13.13 -22.05
C VAL A 16 -15.13 -13.07 -21.53
N ASP A 17 -15.42 -13.90 -20.53
CA ASP A 17 -16.77 -14.16 -20.07
C ASP A 17 -16.82 -14.19 -18.54
N ILE A 18 -17.92 -13.73 -17.94
CA ILE A 18 -18.08 -13.71 -16.48
C ILE A 18 -19.25 -14.60 -16.08
N LYS A 19 -19.02 -15.44 -15.06
CA LYS A 19 -20.01 -16.32 -14.45
C LYS A 19 -20.18 -15.98 -12.97
N ASP A 20 -21.36 -15.50 -12.62
CA ASP A 20 -21.76 -15.19 -11.24
C ASP A 20 -22.10 -16.49 -10.47
N ALA A 21 -22.06 -16.46 -9.13
CA ALA A 21 -22.57 -17.50 -8.24
C ALA A 21 -24.05 -17.82 -8.46
N VAL A 22 -24.85 -16.83 -8.89
CA VAL A 22 -26.26 -17.04 -9.30
C VAL A 22 -26.36 -17.86 -10.59
N GLY A 23 -25.24 -18.08 -11.29
CA GLY A 23 -25.19 -18.77 -12.58
C GLY A 23 -25.50 -17.87 -13.77
N ASP A 24 -25.68 -16.56 -13.54
CA ASP A 24 -25.80 -15.55 -14.57
C ASP A 24 -24.49 -15.46 -15.37
N ARG A 25 -24.60 -15.40 -16.69
CA ARG A 25 -23.47 -15.46 -17.63
C ARG A 25 -23.49 -14.23 -18.50
N MET A 26 -22.47 -13.40 -18.36
CA MET A 26 -22.33 -12.19 -19.14
C MET A 26 -21.18 -12.36 -20.13
N TYR A 27 -21.53 -12.34 -21.43
CA TYR A 27 -20.56 -12.36 -22.52
C TYR A 27 -20.00 -10.94 -22.71
N MET A 28 -18.74 -10.72 -22.35
CA MET A 28 -18.12 -9.39 -22.32
C MET A 28 -17.09 -9.19 -23.42
N ASN A 29 -17.25 -9.89 -24.55
CA ASN A 29 -16.31 -9.85 -25.66
C ASN A 29 -16.14 -8.47 -26.31
N LEU A 30 -17.12 -7.57 -26.17
CA LEU A 30 -17.08 -6.21 -26.73
C LEU A 30 -16.51 -5.15 -25.76
N GLU A 31 -16.50 -5.46 -24.47
CA GLU A 31 -16.08 -4.50 -23.44
C GLU A 31 -14.56 -4.50 -23.23
N PHE A 32 -13.94 -5.67 -23.44
CA PHE A 32 -12.48 -5.83 -23.41
C PHE A 32 -11.87 -5.66 -24.80
N LYS A 33 -10.91 -4.74 -24.92
CA LYS A 33 -10.11 -4.58 -26.12
C LYS A 33 -9.00 -5.63 -26.15
N LYS A 34 -8.75 -6.16 -27.35
CA LYS A 34 -7.74 -7.19 -27.61
C LYS A 34 -6.78 -6.68 -28.68
N GLU A 35 -5.51 -6.57 -28.33
CA GLU A 35 -4.46 -6.06 -29.22
C GLU A 35 -3.28 -7.05 -29.27
N GLY A 36 -2.68 -7.20 -30.45
CA GLY A 36 -1.48 -8.02 -30.62
C GLY A 36 -0.25 -7.38 -29.95
N THR A 37 0.58 -8.21 -29.31
CA THR A 37 1.84 -7.79 -28.69
C THR A 37 2.85 -8.96 -28.64
N THR A 38 4.05 -8.70 -28.14
CA THR A 38 5.09 -9.71 -27.86
C THR A 38 4.95 -10.25 -26.43
N PHE A 39 5.28 -11.53 -26.22
CA PHE A 39 5.28 -12.12 -24.88
C PHE A 39 6.64 -11.87 -24.22
N GLU A 40 6.70 -10.92 -23.29
CA GLU A 40 7.90 -10.59 -22.54
C GLU A 40 7.59 -10.54 -21.04
N ILE A 41 8.31 -11.38 -20.28
CA ILE A 41 8.10 -11.55 -18.84
C ILE A 41 8.51 -10.27 -18.07
N GLY A 42 9.52 -9.54 -18.54
CA GLY A 42 9.99 -8.31 -17.89
C GLY A 42 10.33 -8.55 -16.41
N ASP A 43 9.85 -7.67 -15.54
CA ASP A 43 10.04 -7.73 -14.08
C ASP A 43 8.93 -8.53 -13.36
N ALA A 44 8.12 -9.31 -14.09
CA ALA A 44 6.99 -9.99 -13.49
C ALA A 44 7.41 -11.12 -12.54
N LYS A 45 6.74 -11.20 -11.38
CA LYS A 45 7.01 -12.21 -10.35
C LYS A 45 6.17 -13.46 -10.60
N ARG A 46 6.74 -14.65 -10.41
CA ARG A 46 5.94 -15.89 -10.36
C ARG A 46 5.07 -15.93 -9.11
N ILE A 47 3.84 -16.38 -9.24
CA ILE A 47 2.98 -16.62 -8.10
C ILE A 47 3.42 -17.96 -7.51
N ASP A 48 3.70 -17.98 -6.21
CA ASP A 48 4.00 -19.23 -5.53
C ASP A 48 2.70 -19.76 -4.92
N HIS A 49 2.25 -20.91 -5.42
CA HIS A 49 0.99 -21.52 -5.03
C HIS A 49 1.17 -22.61 -3.97
N SER A 50 2.39 -22.87 -3.47
CA SER A 50 2.65 -23.89 -2.45
C SER A 50 2.09 -23.54 -1.07
N ASP A 51 1.72 -22.29 -0.83
CA ASP A 51 1.16 -21.83 0.43
C ASP A 51 -0.24 -21.24 0.24
N SER A 52 -1.22 -22.09 -0.08
CA SER A 52 -2.65 -21.73 -0.16
C SER A 52 -3.27 -21.31 1.19
N LYS A 53 -2.45 -20.92 2.16
CA LYS A 53 -2.88 -20.43 3.48
C LYS A 53 -1.87 -19.50 4.17
N LEU A 54 -0.93 -18.89 3.44
CA LEU A 54 -0.20 -17.76 4.01
C LEU A 54 -1.15 -16.57 4.03
N GLU A 55 -1.81 -16.38 5.16
CA GLU A 55 -2.51 -15.14 5.48
C GLU A 55 -1.57 -13.98 5.15
N VAL A 56 -1.91 -13.21 4.12
CA VAL A 56 -1.12 -12.04 3.75
C VAL A 56 -1.19 -11.08 4.93
N SER A 57 -0.10 -11.00 5.70
CA SER A 57 -0.08 -10.17 6.90
C SER A 57 -0.33 -8.71 6.53
N THR A 58 -1.26 -8.07 7.22
CA THR A 58 -1.60 -6.65 7.03
C THR A 58 -0.36 -5.75 7.12
N SER A 59 0.60 -6.13 7.96
CA SER A 59 1.89 -5.44 8.10
C SER A 59 2.72 -5.45 6.81
N GLN A 60 2.73 -6.56 6.07
CA GLN A 60 3.46 -6.71 4.81
C GLN A 60 2.80 -5.90 3.70
N ILE A 61 1.47 -5.92 3.61
CA ILE A 61 0.69 -5.09 2.67
C ILE A 61 0.95 -3.60 2.95
N LEU A 62 0.92 -3.18 4.22
CA LEU A 62 1.18 -1.79 4.60
C LEU A 62 2.63 -1.37 4.28
N HIS A 63 3.60 -2.25 4.47
CA HIS A 63 4.99 -1.96 4.12
C HIS A 63 5.18 -1.83 2.60
N ALA A 64 4.58 -2.73 1.82
CA ALA A 64 4.61 -2.65 0.36
C ALA A 64 3.87 -1.41 -0.16
N SER A 65 2.75 -1.04 0.46
CA SER A 65 1.96 0.16 0.18
C SER A 65 2.77 1.46 0.35
N ARG A 66 3.67 1.54 1.33
CA ARG A 66 4.51 2.73 1.56
C ARG A 66 5.42 3.07 0.39
N LYS A 67 5.87 2.07 -0.38
CA LYS A 67 6.76 2.26 -1.52
C LYS A 67 6.04 2.91 -2.71
N GLY A 68 4.70 2.90 -2.70
CA GLY A 68 3.88 3.29 -3.85
C GLY A 68 4.05 2.30 -4.99
N GLN A 69 2.98 2.06 -5.75
CA GLN A 69 3.13 1.35 -7.01
C GLN A 69 3.26 2.36 -8.15
N SER A 70 4.32 2.20 -8.94
CA SER A 70 4.49 2.90 -10.21
C SER A 70 4.41 1.83 -11.29
N PHE A 71 3.40 1.90 -12.15
CA PHE A 71 3.29 0.96 -13.25
C PHE A 71 4.46 1.16 -14.23
N GLY A 72 5.00 0.04 -14.71
CA GLY A 72 6.01 0.04 -15.75
C GLY A 72 5.48 0.63 -17.06
N LYS A 73 6.38 0.94 -17.99
CA LYS A 73 5.98 1.38 -19.33
C LYS A 73 5.15 0.30 -20.02
N THR A 74 4.10 0.72 -20.70
CA THR A 74 3.29 -0.14 -21.55
C THR A 74 4.15 -0.82 -22.62
N ARG A 75 3.97 -2.14 -22.79
CA ARG A 75 4.67 -2.93 -23.82
C ARG A 75 4.30 -2.44 -25.23
N PRO A 76 5.23 -2.49 -26.20
CA PRO A 76 4.94 -2.10 -27.57
C PRO A 76 3.88 -3.01 -28.20
N LEU A 77 2.96 -2.39 -28.94
CA LEU A 77 1.92 -3.10 -29.68
C LEU A 77 2.50 -3.60 -31.00
N VAL A 78 2.28 -4.88 -31.28
CA VAL A 78 2.71 -5.53 -32.52
C VAL A 78 1.45 -6.16 -33.13
N PRO A 79 0.85 -5.56 -34.17
CA PRO A 79 -0.45 -5.98 -34.70
C PRO A 79 -0.58 -7.47 -35.10
N ASP A 80 0.54 -8.14 -35.35
CA ASP A 80 0.64 -9.57 -35.70
C ASP A 80 1.55 -10.35 -34.73
N GLY A 81 1.69 -9.86 -33.49
CA GLY A 81 2.51 -10.46 -32.47
C GLY A 81 2.00 -11.85 -32.02
N PRO A 82 2.87 -12.68 -31.42
CA PRO A 82 2.52 -14.01 -30.93
C PRO A 82 1.66 -13.99 -29.66
N ALA A 83 1.42 -12.84 -29.04
CA ALA A 83 0.72 -12.70 -27.77
C ALA A 83 -0.45 -11.71 -27.83
N CYS A 84 -1.33 -11.82 -26.84
CA CYS A 84 -2.49 -10.93 -26.68
C CYS A 84 -2.40 -10.03 -25.47
N ARG A 85 -2.65 -8.75 -25.71
CA ARG A 85 -2.97 -7.81 -24.67
C ARG A 85 -4.48 -7.64 -24.57
N ILE A 86 -5.03 -8.01 -23.42
CA ILE A 86 -6.45 -7.82 -23.10
C ILE A 86 -6.51 -6.72 -22.05
N TYR A 87 -7.28 -5.67 -22.30
CA TYR A 87 -7.47 -4.60 -21.33
C TYR A 87 -8.85 -3.97 -21.47
N GLY A 88 -9.37 -3.47 -20.34
CA GLY A 88 -10.70 -2.90 -20.26
C GLY A 88 -11.14 -2.81 -18.80
N ASN A 89 -12.29 -2.21 -18.58
CA ASN A 89 -12.99 -2.28 -17.32
C ASN A 89 -14.43 -2.71 -17.60
N THR A 90 -15.03 -3.43 -16.66
CA THR A 90 -16.42 -3.84 -16.76
C THR A 90 -17.09 -3.78 -15.41
N LYS A 91 -18.39 -3.47 -15.43
CA LYS A 91 -19.22 -3.45 -14.23
C LYS A 91 -19.75 -4.85 -13.97
N VAL A 92 -19.27 -5.46 -12.89
CA VAL A 92 -19.77 -6.75 -12.39
C VAL A 92 -20.66 -6.56 -11.17
N LYS A 93 -21.54 -7.53 -10.91
CA LYS A 93 -22.31 -7.59 -9.67
C LYS A 93 -21.37 -7.82 -8.48
N LYS A 94 -21.68 -7.22 -7.32
CA LYS A 94 -20.93 -7.37 -6.06
C LYS A 94 -21.30 -8.67 -5.36
N VAL A 95 -20.90 -9.78 -5.96
CA VAL A 95 -21.19 -11.15 -5.52
C VAL A 95 -20.01 -12.03 -5.90
N THR A 96 -19.93 -13.23 -5.32
CA THR A 96 -18.93 -14.22 -5.72
C THR A 96 -19.09 -14.55 -7.20
N GLY A 97 -18.01 -14.53 -7.96
CA GLY A 97 -18.04 -14.79 -9.39
C GLY A 97 -16.72 -15.32 -9.93
N ASN A 98 -16.73 -15.70 -11.20
CA ASN A 98 -15.58 -16.21 -11.93
C ASN A 98 -15.45 -15.50 -13.27
N LEU A 99 -14.30 -14.88 -13.51
CA LEU A 99 -13.91 -14.37 -14.82
C LEU A 99 -13.17 -15.48 -15.57
N HIS A 100 -13.66 -15.81 -16.76
CA HIS A 100 -13.17 -16.88 -17.61
C HIS A 100 -12.55 -16.25 -18.85
N ILE A 101 -11.29 -16.58 -19.13
CA ILE A 101 -10.60 -16.23 -20.37
C ILE A 101 -10.25 -17.55 -21.05
N THR A 102 -10.95 -17.84 -22.15
CA THR A 102 -10.93 -19.14 -22.80
C THR A 102 -10.74 -19.02 -24.30
N THR A 103 -10.13 -20.02 -24.93
CA THR A 103 -10.07 -20.08 -26.40
C THR A 103 -11.42 -20.44 -27.00
N LEU A 104 -11.63 -20.11 -28.28
CA LEU A 104 -12.83 -20.46 -29.02
C LEU A 104 -13.16 -21.96 -28.90
N GLY A 105 -14.41 -22.28 -28.52
CA GLY A 105 -14.91 -23.64 -28.30
C GLY A 105 -14.68 -24.23 -26.91
N HIS A 106 -13.95 -23.53 -26.02
CA HIS A 106 -13.61 -24.03 -24.68
C HIS A 106 -14.15 -23.14 -23.58
N GLY A 107 -15.45 -22.82 -23.63
CA GLY A 107 -16.12 -22.07 -22.57
C GLY A 107 -17.64 -22.07 -22.76
N TYR A 108 -18.04 -21.99 -24.03
CA TYR A 108 -19.41 -22.13 -24.50
C TYR A 108 -19.44 -23.08 -25.71
N LEU A 109 -20.62 -23.64 -26.00
CA LEU A 109 -20.80 -24.42 -27.23
C LEU A 109 -20.67 -23.48 -28.43
N SER A 110 -19.51 -23.53 -29.09
CA SER A 110 -19.35 -23.05 -30.46
C SER A 110 -19.08 -24.23 -31.38
N TRP A 111 -19.50 -24.09 -32.64
CA TRP A 111 -19.29 -25.07 -33.70
C TRP A 111 -17.80 -25.20 -34.10
N GLU A 112 -17.00 -24.22 -33.72
CA GLU A 112 -15.56 -24.17 -33.93
C GLU A 112 -14.85 -24.39 -32.59
N HIS A 113 -13.91 -25.33 -32.55
CA HIS A 113 -13.11 -25.64 -31.38
C HIS A 113 -11.62 -25.51 -31.70
N THR A 114 -10.89 -24.83 -30.83
CA THR A 114 -9.43 -24.85 -30.90
C THR A 114 -8.94 -26.21 -30.40
N ASP A 115 -7.92 -26.78 -31.02
CA ASP A 115 -7.31 -28.03 -30.55
C ASP A 115 -6.53 -27.78 -29.25
N HIS A 116 -6.75 -28.62 -28.24
CA HIS A 116 -6.14 -28.53 -26.90
C HIS A 116 -4.62 -28.46 -26.94
N LYS A 117 -3.98 -29.09 -27.94
CA LYS A 117 -2.52 -29.11 -28.09
C LYS A 117 -1.93 -27.76 -28.48
N LEU A 118 -2.73 -26.86 -29.04
CA LEU A 118 -2.29 -25.54 -29.51
C LEU A 118 -2.62 -24.42 -28.51
N MET A 119 -3.18 -24.74 -27.35
CA MET A 119 -3.58 -23.77 -26.34
C MET A 119 -2.42 -23.39 -25.44
N ASN A 120 -1.77 -22.28 -25.75
CA ASN A 120 -0.80 -21.66 -24.85
C ASN A 120 -1.50 -20.54 -24.06
N LEU A 121 -1.76 -20.80 -22.77
CA LEU A 121 -2.39 -19.85 -21.84
C LEU A 121 -1.35 -19.18 -20.91
N SER A 122 -0.08 -19.17 -21.33
CA SER A 122 0.97 -18.43 -20.64
C SER A 122 0.61 -16.95 -20.63
N HIS A 123 0.58 -16.35 -19.46
CA HIS A 123 0.07 -14.99 -19.30
C HIS A 123 0.89 -14.21 -18.28
N VAL A 124 0.90 -12.90 -18.48
CA VAL A 124 1.45 -11.93 -17.54
C VAL A 124 0.32 -11.00 -17.13
N ILE A 125 0.01 -10.97 -15.85
CA ILE A 125 -1.00 -10.08 -15.27
C ILE A 125 -0.27 -8.78 -14.94
N THR A 126 -0.54 -7.73 -15.71
CA THR A 126 0.04 -6.41 -15.43
C THR A 126 -0.69 -5.71 -14.31
N GLU A 127 -2.02 -5.75 -14.34
CA GLU A 127 -2.91 -5.12 -13.38
C GLU A 127 -4.19 -5.94 -13.30
N PHE A 128 -4.65 -6.24 -12.09
CA PHE A 128 -5.95 -6.85 -11.87
C PHE A 128 -6.61 -6.27 -10.63
N SER A 129 -7.51 -5.31 -10.86
CA SER A 129 -8.08 -4.47 -9.83
C SER A 129 -9.60 -4.48 -9.78
N PHE A 130 -10.15 -4.22 -8.60
CA PHE A 130 -11.58 -4.04 -8.39
C PHE A 130 -11.87 -2.62 -7.91
N GLY A 131 -12.74 -1.91 -8.61
CA GLY A 131 -13.19 -0.57 -8.24
C GLY A 131 -12.29 0.54 -8.78
N GLN A 132 -12.14 1.60 -7.99
CA GLN A 132 -11.33 2.76 -8.37
C GLN A 132 -9.85 2.48 -8.13
N PHE A 133 -8.98 3.02 -8.98
CA PHE A 133 -7.54 2.93 -8.80
C PHE A 133 -7.08 3.77 -7.61
N PHE A 134 -6.27 3.17 -6.73
CA PHE A 134 -5.63 3.85 -5.61
C PHE A 134 -4.12 3.55 -5.60
N PRO A 135 -3.25 4.56 -5.73
CA PRO A 135 -1.80 4.35 -5.93
C PRO A 135 -1.05 3.74 -4.73
N LYS A 136 -1.70 3.69 -3.56
CA LYS A 136 -1.16 3.07 -2.33
C LYS A 136 -1.73 1.67 -2.07
N ILE A 137 -2.65 1.17 -2.89
CA ILE A 137 -3.14 -0.21 -2.76
C ILE A 137 -2.15 -1.11 -3.52
N VAL A 138 -1.69 -2.17 -2.86
CA VAL A 138 -0.90 -3.22 -3.50
C VAL A 138 -1.81 -4.40 -3.76
N GLN A 139 -1.87 -4.87 -5.00
CA GLN A 139 -2.66 -6.05 -5.33
C GLN A 139 -1.74 -7.25 -5.51
N PRO A 140 -2.14 -8.44 -5.03
CA PRO A 140 -1.26 -9.60 -5.01
C PRO A 140 -0.97 -10.14 -6.41
N LEU A 141 -1.88 -9.93 -7.37
CA LEU A 141 -1.74 -10.38 -8.75
C LEU A 141 -1.04 -9.37 -9.66
N ASP A 142 -0.73 -8.17 -9.17
CA ASP A 142 -0.06 -7.16 -9.98
C ASP A 142 1.34 -7.60 -10.37
N ASN A 143 1.65 -7.41 -11.65
CA ASN A 143 2.93 -7.76 -12.26
C ASN A 143 3.34 -9.21 -11.95
N SER A 144 2.42 -10.15 -12.15
CA SER A 144 2.65 -11.58 -11.95
C SER A 144 2.67 -12.36 -13.28
N VAL A 145 3.37 -13.50 -13.32
CA VAL A 145 3.53 -14.32 -14.53
C VAL A 145 3.32 -15.79 -14.25
N GLU A 146 2.46 -16.42 -15.05
CA GLU A 146 2.32 -17.87 -15.08
C GLU A 146 2.48 -18.45 -16.48
N LEU A 147 3.14 -19.60 -16.55
CA LEU A 147 3.52 -20.27 -17.79
C LEU A 147 2.91 -21.66 -17.83
N THR A 148 2.27 -22.02 -18.95
CA THR A 148 1.56 -23.30 -19.11
C THR A 148 2.48 -24.53 -19.06
N ASP A 149 3.77 -24.38 -19.37
CA ASP A 149 4.73 -25.50 -19.49
C ASP A 149 5.17 -26.11 -18.15
N LYS A 150 4.78 -25.54 -17.00
CA LYS A 150 5.10 -26.10 -15.68
C LYS A 150 3.89 -26.86 -15.12
N LEU A 151 4.08 -28.18 -14.94
CA LEU A 151 3.17 -29.17 -14.35
C LEU A 151 2.72 -28.89 -12.90
N THR A 152 2.90 -27.69 -12.37
CA THR A 152 2.65 -27.37 -10.97
C THR A 152 2.16 -25.94 -10.86
N ASP A 153 0.88 -25.72 -11.10
CA ASP A 153 0.20 -24.56 -10.54
C ASP A 153 -1.33 -24.64 -10.69
N MET A 154 -2.06 -24.93 -9.60
CA MET A 154 -3.54 -25.12 -9.48
C MET A 154 -4.25 -25.82 -10.66
N SER A 155 -3.48 -26.40 -11.55
CA SER A 155 -3.81 -27.34 -12.58
C SER A 155 -4.11 -28.57 -11.78
N ARG A 156 -5.40 -28.73 -11.47
CA ARG A 156 -5.93 -30.07 -11.32
C ARG A 156 -5.40 -30.78 -12.56
N VAL A 157 -4.48 -31.72 -12.38
CA VAL A 157 -4.11 -32.67 -13.43
C VAL A 157 -5.44 -33.01 -14.08
N ILE A 158 -5.60 -32.65 -15.35
CA ILE A 158 -6.82 -32.95 -16.10
C ILE A 158 -6.78 -34.46 -16.27
N GLU A 159 -7.10 -35.19 -15.20
CA GLU A 159 -7.39 -36.59 -15.27
C GLU A 159 -8.67 -36.68 -16.07
N HIS A 160 -8.58 -37.38 -17.20
CA HIS A 160 -9.71 -37.81 -18.02
C HIS A 160 -10.49 -36.70 -18.74
N ASN A 161 -9.88 -35.89 -19.60
CA ASN A 161 -10.64 -35.16 -20.65
C ASN A 161 -11.84 -34.31 -20.16
N GLN A 162 -11.87 -33.98 -18.85
CA GLN A 162 -13.00 -33.41 -18.12
C GLN A 162 -12.54 -32.10 -17.47
N GLY A 163 -12.24 -31.13 -18.31
CA GLY A 163 -11.86 -29.80 -17.88
C GLY A 163 -11.96 -28.86 -19.06
N ILE A 164 -12.54 -27.69 -18.84
CA ILE A 164 -12.52 -26.61 -19.82
C ILE A 164 -11.15 -25.92 -19.67
N PRO A 165 -10.24 -26.01 -20.65
CA PRO A 165 -8.96 -25.31 -20.58
C PRO A 165 -9.20 -23.81 -20.68
N GLY A 166 -8.65 -23.09 -19.71
CA GLY A 166 -8.88 -21.65 -19.61
C GLY A 166 -8.14 -21.05 -18.43
N LEU A 167 -8.09 -19.72 -18.45
CA LEU A 167 -7.63 -18.90 -17.33
C LEU A 167 -8.86 -18.47 -16.54
N PHE A 168 -8.88 -18.80 -15.25
CA PHE A 168 -10.04 -18.60 -14.38
C PHE A 168 -9.65 -17.76 -13.16
N PHE A 169 -10.29 -16.60 -13.02
CA PHE A 169 -10.17 -15.75 -11.83
C PHE A 169 -11.44 -15.86 -11.01
N LYS A 170 -11.38 -16.61 -9.91
CA LYS A 170 -12.44 -16.65 -8.92
C LYS A 170 -12.28 -15.48 -7.97
N TYR A 171 -13.30 -14.66 -7.82
CA TYR A 171 -13.35 -13.56 -6.87
C TYR A 171 -14.52 -13.74 -5.91
N ASP A 172 -14.29 -13.41 -4.65
CA ASP A 172 -15.32 -13.37 -3.62
C ASP A 172 -15.31 -12.00 -2.96
N MET A 173 -16.47 -11.34 -2.91
CA MET A 173 -16.56 -10.00 -2.36
C MET A 173 -17.04 -10.06 -0.91
N GLU A 174 -16.11 -9.93 0.02
CA GLU A 174 -16.44 -9.87 1.44
C GLU A 174 -17.18 -8.56 1.79
N PRO A 175 -18.19 -8.60 2.68
CA PRO A 175 -18.98 -7.43 3.06
C PRO A 175 -18.26 -6.50 4.07
N MET A 176 -16.93 -6.42 4.04
CA MET A 176 -16.16 -5.55 4.93
C MET A 176 -15.80 -4.23 4.26
N SER A 177 -15.87 -3.13 5.01
CA SER A 177 -15.45 -1.79 4.58
C SER A 177 -14.32 -1.32 5.46
N LEU A 178 -13.18 -0.96 4.84
CA LEU A 178 -12.03 -0.42 5.55
C LEU A 178 -12.05 1.11 5.47
N THR A 179 -12.25 1.76 6.61
CA THR A 179 -12.19 3.21 6.72
C THR A 179 -10.79 3.62 7.20
N LEU A 180 -10.05 4.34 6.34
CA LEU A 180 -8.73 4.87 6.71
C LEU A 180 -8.89 6.15 7.52
N HIS A 181 -8.69 6.06 8.82
CA HIS A 181 -8.59 7.24 9.67
C HIS A 181 -7.12 7.66 9.81
N GLU A 182 -6.75 8.78 9.21
CA GLU A 182 -5.41 9.35 9.39
C GLU A 182 -5.31 9.96 10.79
N ARG A 183 -4.48 9.38 11.66
CA ARG A 183 -4.24 9.89 13.01
C ARG A 183 -3.20 11.00 12.94
N ARG A 184 -3.63 12.24 12.67
CA ARG A 184 -2.75 13.41 12.76
C ARG A 184 -2.48 13.71 14.24
N THR A 185 -1.27 14.15 14.58
CA THR A 185 -0.92 14.55 15.95
C THR A 185 -1.86 15.66 16.39
N SER A 186 -2.52 15.50 17.53
CA SER A 186 -3.37 16.56 18.07
C SER A 186 -2.53 17.75 18.51
N LEU A 187 -3.11 18.95 18.46
CA LEU A 187 -2.45 20.18 18.93
C LEU A 187 -1.93 20.04 20.36
N ILE A 188 -2.62 19.27 21.20
CA ILE A 188 -2.22 19.00 22.59
C ILE A 188 -0.89 18.24 22.62
N GLN A 189 -0.72 17.20 21.79
CA GLN A 189 0.55 16.46 21.72
C GLN A 189 1.69 17.33 21.20
N PHE A 190 1.40 18.26 20.29
CA PHE A 190 2.38 19.25 19.83
C PHE A 190 2.79 20.22 20.96
N LEU A 191 1.83 20.77 21.69
CA LEU A 191 2.11 21.70 22.81
C LEU A 191 2.88 21.04 23.95
N VAL A 192 2.56 19.79 24.31
CA VAL A 192 3.31 19.03 25.31
C VAL A 192 4.77 18.81 24.86
N ARG A 193 4.99 18.49 23.58
CA ARG A 193 6.35 18.37 23.02
C ARG A 193 7.10 19.70 23.01
N LEU A 194 6.43 20.81 22.69
CA LEU A 194 7.02 22.14 22.69
C LEU A 194 7.43 22.57 24.10
N ALA A 195 6.55 22.38 25.09
CA ALA A 195 6.85 22.70 26.49
C ALA A 195 8.04 21.86 27.00
N GLY A 196 8.11 20.58 26.63
CA GLY A 196 9.24 19.72 26.94
C GLY A 196 10.57 20.22 26.33
N MET A 197 10.56 20.66 25.07
CA MET A 197 11.74 21.25 24.42
C MET A 197 12.20 22.55 25.10
N VAL A 198 11.27 23.47 25.39
CA VAL A 198 11.61 24.74 26.07
C VAL A 198 12.12 24.48 27.48
N GLY A 199 11.47 23.61 28.23
CA GLY A 199 11.92 23.20 29.57
C GLY A 199 13.31 22.57 29.53
N GLY A 200 13.60 21.72 28.54
CA GLY A 200 14.92 21.15 28.32
C GLY A 200 16.00 22.22 28.06
N ILE A 201 15.71 23.21 27.22
CA ILE A 201 16.66 24.30 26.89
C ILE A 201 17.01 25.12 28.14
N VAL A 202 16.02 25.49 28.96
CA VAL A 202 16.23 26.27 30.19
C VAL A 202 17.05 25.51 31.23
N VAL A 203 16.77 24.21 31.42
CA VAL A 203 17.53 23.38 32.35
C VAL A 203 18.97 23.18 31.85
N CYS A 204 19.14 22.86 30.56
CA CYS A 204 20.46 22.70 29.96
C CYS A 204 21.29 23.98 30.10
N THR A 205 20.75 25.15 29.77
CA THR A 205 21.47 26.44 29.90
C THR A 205 21.88 26.74 31.34
N GLY A 206 20.99 26.52 32.32
CA GLY A 206 21.32 26.72 33.73
C GLY A 206 22.39 25.75 34.25
N TRP A 207 22.34 24.50 33.78
CA TRP A 207 23.32 23.48 34.18
C TRP A 207 24.68 23.71 33.53
N THR A 208 24.72 24.08 32.24
CA THR A 208 25.97 24.43 31.55
C THR A 208 26.66 25.60 32.22
N PHE A 209 25.93 26.65 32.61
CA PHE A 209 26.51 27.81 33.30
C PHE A 209 27.17 27.41 34.62
N ARG A 210 26.47 26.62 35.45
CA ARG A 210 27.00 26.13 36.72
C ARG A 210 28.20 25.19 36.58
N VAL A 211 28.19 24.35 35.54
CA VAL A 211 29.32 23.46 35.25
C VAL A 211 30.52 24.28 34.81
N VAL A 212 30.33 25.26 33.93
CA VAL A 212 31.40 26.18 33.48
C VAL A 212 32.00 26.92 34.68
N ASP A 213 31.20 27.51 35.57
CA ASP A 213 31.71 28.19 36.78
C ASP A 213 32.57 27.27 37.66
N ARG A 214 32.11 26.03 37.88
CA ARG A 214 32.89 25.04 38.66
C ARG A 214 34.17 24.60 37.94
N LEU A 215 34.16 24.59 36.61
CA LEU A 215 35.33 24.23 35.81
C LEU A 215 36.34 25.38 35.80
N VAL A 216 35.88 26.62 35.66
CA VAL A 216 36.70 27.84 35.76
C VAL A 216 37.39 27.92 37.11
N GLN A 217 36.67 27.69 38.22
CA GLN A 217 37.27 27.70 39.56
C GLN A 217 38.30 26.58 39.81
N LYS A 218 38.18 25.45 39.10
CA LYS A 218 39.13 24.33 39.24
C LYS A 218 40.34 24.44 38.29
N VAL A 219 40.16 25.09 37.14
CA VAL A 219 41.22 25.23 36.12
C VAL A 219 42.03 26.52 36.31
N VAL A 220 41.44 27.56 36.91
CA VAL A 220 42.13 28.80 37.29
C VAL A 220 42.11 28.95 38.81
N PRO A 221 43.02 28.30 39.55
CA PRO A 221 43.21 28.60 40.96
C PRO A 221 43.95 29.95 41.08
N GLY A 222 43.17 31.02 41.19
CA GLY A 222 43.65 32.34 41.61
C GLY A 222 44.46 33.12 40.57
N MET A 223 43.79 33.90 39.74
CA MET A 223 44.16 35.27 39.35
C MET A 223 42.98 35.88 38.58
N VAL A 224 42.00 36.44 39.30
CA VAL A 224 41.19 37.54 38.75
C VAL A 224 41.21 38.63 39.79
N GLU A 225 42.28 39.41 39.72
CA GLU A 225 42.40 40.76 40.26
C GLU A 225 41.28 41.62 39.63
N GLU A 226 40.71 42.50 40.44
CA GLU A 226 39.75 43.52 40.02
C GLU A 226 40.28 44.30 38.80
N ASN A 227 39.50 44.36 37.72
CA ASN A 227 39.51 45.57 36.91
C ASN A 227 38.15 45.79 36.24
N GLU A 228 37.50 46.88 36.65
CA GLU A 228 36.33 47.47 36.03
C GLU A 228 36.52 47.68 34.52
N ARG A 229 35.50 47.35 33.71
CA ARG A 229 34.80 48.33 32.84
C ARG A 229 33.68 47.68 32.00
N ALA A 230 32.44 47.81 32.46
CA ALA A 230 31.26 48.09 31.64
C ALA A 230 30.09 48.43 32.58
N GLU A 231 29.50 49.61 32.42
CA GLU A 231 28.48 50.21 33.30
C GLU A 231 27.28 49.32 33.63
N PRO A 232 26.74 49.37 34.87
CA PRO A 232 25.43 48.83 35.17
C PRO A 232 24.35 49.91 34.96
N TYR A 233 23.46 49.68 33.99
CA TYR A 233 22.14 50.32 34.01
C TYR A 233 21.41 49.93 35.30
N SER A 234 20.95 50.94 36.03
CA SER A 234 20.24 50.87 37.30
C SER A 234 18.83 50.26 37.16
N PRO A 235 18.40 49.36 38.07
CA PRO A 235 16.99 49.02 38.20
C PRO A 235 16.32 49.95 39.23
N LEU A 236 15.15 50.48 38.85
CA LEU A 236 14.25 51.24 39.73
C LEU A 236 13.75 50.37 40.90
N PRO A 237 13.49 50.94 42.09
CA PRO A 237 13.01 50.18 43.23
C PRO A 237 11.53 49.82 43.09
N ILE A 238 11.22 48.52 43.14
CA ILE A 238 9.86 48.04 43.45
C ILE A 238 9.79 47.85 44.96
N VAL A 239 9.01 48.72 45.61
CA VAL A 239 8.66 48.66 47.03
C VAL A 239 7.94 47.35 47.32
N SER A 240 8.44 46.57 48.28
CA SER A 240 7.72 45.46 48.90
C SER A 240 7.25 45.89 50.30
N PRO A 241 5.96 45.76 50.66
CA PRO A 241 5.54 45.91 52.04
C PRO A 241 5.90 44.65 52.84
N GLN A 242 6.59 44.85 53.96
CA GLN A 242 6.89 43.79 54.92
C GLN A 242 5.62 43.35 55.66
N ALA A 243 5.35 42.05 55.66
CA ALA A 243 4.43 41.41 56.59
C ALA A 243 5.14 41.23 57.94
N SER A 244 4.83 42.10 58.91
CA SER A 244 5.23 41.92 60.30
C SER A 244 4.18 41.10 61.04
N SER A 245 4.59 39.96 61.59
CA SER A 245 3.79 39.13 62.48
C SER A 245 3.74 39.77 63.88
N SER A 246 2.57 40.20 64.33
CA SER A 246 2.32 40.54 65.74
C SER A 246 1.29 39.58 66.34
N LYS A 247 1.70 38.82 67.35
CA LYS A 247 0.82 38.06 68.23
C LYS A 247 0.06 39.02 69.15
N THR A 248 -1.25 38.88 69.23
CA THR A 248 -2.04 39.40 70.36
C THR A 248 -3.22 38.48 70.66
N ASN A 249 -3.19 37.92 71.87
CA ASN A 249 -4.30 37.25 72.54
C ASN A 249 -5.45 38.25 72.77
N PHE A 250 -6.71 37.81 72.58
CA PHE A 250 -7.81 38.37 73.36
C PHE A 250 -8.91 37.33 73.63
N ARG A 251 -9.41 37.38 74.87
CA ARG A 251 -10.30 36.42 75.52
C ARG A 251 -11.78 36.64 75.15
N ARG A 252 -12.52 35.52 75.13
CA ARG A 252 -13.91 35.22 75.54
C ARG A 252 -14.83 36.37 76.05
N ALA A 253 -16.05 36.41 75.52
CA ALA A 253 -17.34 36.65 76.24
C ALA A 253 -18.49 36.20 75.30
N TYR A 254 -19.23 35.12 75.59
CA TYR A 254 -20.60 35.08 76.14
C TYR A 254 -21.54 36.19 75.65
N THR A 255 -22.54 35.83 74.83
CA THR A 255 -23.96 35.60 75.19
C THR A 255 -24.64 34.86 74.05
#